data_AF-A0A7S2V7T8-F1
#
_entry.id   AF-A0A7S2V7T8-F1
#
_cell.length_a   1.000
_cell.length_b   1.000
_cell.length_c   1.000
_cell.angle_alpha   90.00
_cell.angle_beta   90.00
_cell.angle_gamma   90.00
#
_symmetry.space_group_name_H-M   'P 1'
#
loop_
_entity.id
_entity.type
_entity.pdbx_description
1 polymer ?
#
loop_
_entity_poly.entity_id
_entity_poly.type
_entity_poly.pdbx_seq_one_letter_code
_entity_poly.pdbx_strand_id
1 'polypeptide(L)'
;NPWLNYTLPLHRMREMGHHDRLFDLIDERKLTRTEIRDFCVLLFGQDALDGAPDPAADWKGFIKVVEQAVDATPEQWNPIKKRTKPLVSIKKLNRMYGSRSFW
;
A
#
# COMPACT_ATOMS: atom_id res chain seq x y z
N ASN A 1 9.80 2.77 1.42
CA ASN A 1 8.75 3.31 0.49
C ASN A 1 7.90 4.45 1.11
N PRO A 2 7.87 5.70 0.57
CA PRO A 2 7.28 6.87 1.26
C PRO A 2 5.74 6.99 1.20
N TRP A 3 5.09 6.13 0.42
CA TRP A 3 3.62 6.07 0.30
C TRP A 3 2.97 5.27 1.42
N LEU A 4 3.72 4.42 2.14
CA LEU A 4 3.21 3.64 3.27
C LEU A 4 3.33 4.45 4.57
N ASN A 5 2.29 4.39 5.39
CA ASN A 5 2.31 4.85 6.77
C ASN A 5 2.84 3.72 7.65
N TYR A 6 4.01 3.92 8.25
CA TYR A 6 4.64 2.91 9.09
C TYR A 6 4.06 2.94 10.50
N THR A 7 3.00 2.17 10.73
CA THR A 7 2.22 2.18 11.96
C THR A 7 2.76 1.18 12.99
N LEU A 8 2.35 1.34 14.26
CA LEU A 8 2.76 0.44 15.33
C LEU A 8 2.35 -1.04 15.08
N PRO A 9 1.15 -1.34 14.55
CA PRO A 9 0.80 -2.71 14.15
C PRO A 9 1.76 -3.31 13.11
N LEU A 10 2.13 -2.53 12.09
CA LEU A 10 3.10 -2.98 11.07
C LEU A 10 4.49 -3.25 11.67
N HIS A 11 4.91 -2.43 12.63
CA HIS A 11 6.15 -2.66 13.34
C HIS A 11 6.11 -3.93 14.20
N ARG A 12 5.01 -4.16 14.92
CA ARG A 12 4.84 -5.39 15.72
C ARG A 12 4.75 -6.65 14.87
N MET A 13 4.10 -6.60 13.70
CA MET A 13 4.05 -7.72 12.77
C MET A 13 5.44 -8.17 12.33
N ARG A 14 6.37 -7.22 12.14
CA ARG A 14 7.78 -7.53 11.86
C ARG A 14 8.52 -8.14 13.04
N GLU A 15 8.28 -7.64 14.26
CA GLU A 15 8.93 -8.15 15.47
C GLU A 15 8.44 -9.54 15.88
N MET A 16 7.19 -9.87 15.55
CA MET A 16 6.53 -11.13 15.96
C MET A 16 6.80 -12.31 15.02
N GLY A 17 7.74 -12.19 14.07
CA GLY A 17 8.19 -13.31 13.23
C GLY A 17 7.30 -13.65 12.03
N HIS A 18 6.26 -12.85 11.75
CA HIS A 18 5.54 -12.89 10.47
C HIS A 18 6.35 -12.13 9.41
N HIS A 19 7.46 -12.72 8.98
CA HIS A 19 8.27 -12.20 7.88
C HIS A 19 7.66 -12.63 6.55
N ASP A 20 6.65 -11.89 6.08
CA ASP A 20 6.37 -11.91 4.65
C ASP A 20 7.49 -11.16 3.93
N ARG A 21 8.10 -11.79 2.92
CA ARG A 21 9.21 -11.25 2.14
C ARG A 21 8.92 -9.85 1.60
N LEU A 22 7.65 -9.52 1.34
CA LEU A 22 7.26 -8.19 0.88
C LEU A 22 7.56 -7.07 1.90
N PHE A 23 7.53 -7.35 3.21
CA PHE A 23 7.90 -6.38 4.25
C PHE A 23 9.40 -6.08 4.31
N ASP A 24 10.24 -6.98 3.81
CA ASP A 24 11.67 -6.72 3.68
C ASP A 24 11.93 -5.92 2.38
N LEU A 25 11.34 -6.38 1.28
CA LEU A 25 11.47 -5.73 -0.03
C LEU A 25 11.00 -4.27 -0.05
N ILE A 26 9.96 -3.94 0.73
CA ILE A 26 9.42 -2.58 0.80
C ILE A 26 10.37 -1.57 1.49
N ASP A 27 11.33 -2.03 2.27
CA ASP A 27 12.36 -1.18 2.87
C ASP A 27 13.64 -1.17 2.04
N GLU A 28 13.96 -2.29 1.37
CA GLU A 28 15.17 -2.40 0.54
C GLU A 28 15.05 -1.69 -0.80
N ARG A 29 13.89 -1.77 -1.47
CA ARG A 29 13.73 -1.24 -2.83
C ARG A 29 12.31 -0.77 -3.14
N LYS A 30 12.19 -0.19 -4.34
CA LYS A 30 10.89 0.08 -4.94
C LYS A 30 10.23 -1.25 -5.35
N LEU A 31 8.96 -1.43 -5.00
CA LEU A 31 8.18 -2.62 -5.37
C LEU A 31 7.80 -2.59 -6.86
N THR A 32 7.55 -3.74 -7.46
CA THR A 32 6.91 -3.83 -8.77
C THR A 32 5.40 -3.59 -8.64
N ARG A 33 4.70 -3.38 -9.76
CA ARG A 33 3.24 -3.19 -9.74
C ARG A 33 2.50 -4.42 -9.19
N THR A 34 2.98 -5.61 -9.52
CA THR A 34 2.45 -6.88 -8.98
C THR A 34 2.69 -6.99 -7.47
N GLU A 35 3.91 -6.69 -7.01
CA GLU A 35 4.23 -6.70 -5.57
C GLU A 35 3.42 -5.67 -4.78
N ILE A 36 3.02 -4.55 -5.39
CA ILE A 36 2.12 -3.58 -4.74
C ILE A 36 0.74 -4.20 -4.53
N ARG A 37 0.20 -4.94 -5.52
CA ARG A 37 -1.07 -5.64 -5.35
C ARG A 37 -0.99 -6.63 -4.19
N ASP A 38 0.04 -7.47 -4.19
CA ASP A 38 0.23 -8.48 -3.14
C ASP A 38 0.36 -7.80 -1.76
N PHE A 39 1.10 -6.69 -1.70
CA PHE A 39 1.23 -5.91 -0.46
C PHE A 39 -0.10 -5.28 -0.02
N CYS A 40 -0.90 -4.77 -0.94
CA CYS A 40 -2.22 -4.23 -0.61
C CYS A 40 -3.18 -5.34 -0.15
N VAL A 41 -3.08 -6.57 -0.68
CA VAL A 41 -3.82 -7.74 -0.17
C VAL A 41 -3.44 -8.03 1.27
N LEU A 42 -2.15 -7.97 1.62
CA LEU A 42 -1.69 -8.15 3.00
C LEU A 42 -2.23 -7.08 3.96
N LEU A 43 -2.37 -5.83 3.49
CA LEU A 43 -2.84 -4.72 4.31
C LEU A 43 -4.35 -4.68 4.53
N PHE A 44 -5.13 -4.94 3.47
CA PHE A 44 -6.57 -4.73 3.47
C PHE A 44 -7.37 -6.04 3.43
N GLY A 45 -6.70 -7.18 3.21
CA GLY A 45 -7.33 -8.47 2.98
C GLY A 45 -7.64 -8.72 1.51
N GLN A 46 -7.76 -10.00 1.14
CA GLN A 46 -8.08 -10.43 -0.22
C GLN A 46 -9.44 -9.89 -0.69
N ASP A 47 -10.45 -9.92 0.18
CA ASP A 47 -11.82 -9.49 -0.15
C ASP A 47 -11.90 -8.00 -0.51
N ALA A 48 -11.07 -7.16 0.12
CA ALA A 48 -11.05 -5.72 -0.14
C ALA A 48 -10.49 -5.36 -1.52
N LEU A 49 -9.77 -6.29 -2.17
CA LEU A 49 -9.22 -6.13 -3.51
C LEU A 49 -9.82 -7.13 -4.50
N ASP A 50 -10.92 -7.77 -4.15
CA ASP A 50 -11.60 -8.67 -5.07
C ASP A 50 -12.09 -7.90 -6.31
N GLY A 51 -11.91 -8.50 -7.49
CA GLY A 51 -12.20 -7.84 -8.76
C GLY A 51 -11.27 -6.67 -9.13
N ALA A 52 -10.22 -6.37 -8.35
CA ALA A 52 -9.24 -5.35 -8.73
C ALA A 52 -8.52 -5.76 -10.02
N PRO A 53 -8.41 -4.87 -11.03
CA PRO A 53 -7.73 -5.20 -12.27
C PRO A 53 -6.22 -5.37 -12.03
N ASP A 54 -5.56 -6.10 -12.93
CA ASP A 54 -4.10 -6.25 -12.88
C ASP A 54 -3.43 -4.87 -12.97
N PRO A 55 -2.67 -4.43 -11.96
CA PRO A 55 -2.02 -3.12 -11.96
C PRO A 55 -1.01 -2.95 -13.10
N ALA A 56 -0.45 -4.03 -13.65
CA ALA A 56 0.42 -3.98 -14.81
C ALA A 56 -0.34 -3.54 -16.07
N ALA A 57 -1.59 -3.99 -16.21
CA ALA A 57 -2.46 -3.69 -17.35
C ALA A 57 -3.28 -2.40 -17.15
N ASP A 58 -3.92 -2.23 -15.99
CA ASP A 58 -4.73 -1.05 -15.65
C ASP A 58 -4.41 -0.51 -14.25
N TRP A 59 -3.42 0.36 -14.20
CA TRP A 59 -3.04 1.07 -12.99
C TRP A 59 -4.15 2.00 -12.47
N LYS A 60 -4.94 2.61 -13.35
CA LYS A 60 -5.97 3.59 -12.95
C LYS A 60 -7.17 2.89 -12.31
N GLY A 61 -7.59 1.76 -12.86
CA GLY A 61 -8.62 0.92 -12.25
C GLY A 61 -8.13 0.35 -10.93
N PHE A 62 -6.91 -0.16 -10.88
CA PHE A 62 -6.34 -0.72 -9.65
C PHE A 62 -6.27 0.32 -8.52
N ILE A 63 -5.74 1.52 -8.79
CA ILE A 63 -5.58 2.54 -7.75
C ILE A 63 -6.93 3.01 -7.18
N LYS A 64 -7.99 2.98 -7.98
CA LYS A 64 -9.35 3.33 -7.55
C LYS A 64 -9.89 2.32 -6.53
N VAL A 65 -9.63 1.03 -6.73
CA VAL A 65 -10.02 -0.01 -5.75
C VAL A 65 -9.20 0.13 -4.46
N VAL A 66 -7.88 0.38 -4.57
CA VAL A 66 -7.04 0.63 -3.39
C VAL A 66 -7.49 1.88 -2.62
N GLU A 67 -7.92 2.93 -3.31
CA GLU A 67 -8.48 4.13 -2.67
C GLU A 67 -9.75 3.81 -1.86
N GLN A 68 -10.67 3.01 -2.42
CA GLN A 68 -11.85 2.54 -1.70
C GLN A 68 -11.51 1.71 -0.45
N ALA A 69 -10.53 0.81 -0.55
CA ALA A 69 -10.07 0.02 0.59
C ALA A 69 -9.43 0.90 1.69
N VAL A 70 -8.69 1.93 1.29
CA VAL A 70 -8.11 2.92 2.22
C VAL A 70 -9.20 3.71 2.91
N ASP A 71 -10.21 4.18 2.19
CA ASP A 71 -11.31 4.97 2.75
C ASP A 71 -12.20 4.15 3.70
N ALA A 72 -12.32 2.84 3.45
CA ALA A 72 -13.01 1.91 4.34
C ALA A 72 -12.20 1.58 5.63
N THR A 73 -10.92 1.92 5.68
CA THR A 73 -10.04 1.62 6.81
C THR A 73 -9.84 2.86 7.68
N PRO A 74 -10.06 2.78 9.01
CA PRO A 74 -9.77 3.89 9.92
C PRO A 74 -8.32 4.36 9.81
N GLU A 75 -8.11 5.67 9.87
CA GLU A 75 -6.76 6.23 9.91
C GLU A 75 -5.97 5.69 11.12
N GLN A 76 -4.67 5.50 10.92
CA GLN A 76 -3.78 4.99 11.94
C GLN A 76 -2.72 6.02 12.34
N TRP A 77 -2.32 5.97 13.61
CA TRP A 77 -1.27 6.84 14.13
C TRP A 77 0.06 6.62 13.40
N ASN A 78 0.60 7.70 12.82
CA ASN A 78 1.94 7.71 12.24
C ASN A 78 2.95 8.22 13.29
N PRO A 79 3.84 7.37 13.83
CA PRO A 79 4.80 7.77 14.87
C PRO A 79 5.86 8.76 14.37
N ILE A 80 6.23 8.69 13.08
CA ILE A 80 7.24 9.57 12.46
C ILE A 80 6.68 10.99 12.28
N LYS A 81 5.40 11.11 11.91
CA LYS A 81 4.73 12.39 11.63
C LYS A 81 3.88 12.89 12.79
N LYS A 82 3.75 12.11 13.86
CA LYS A 82 2.99 12.42 15.09
C LYS A 82 1.56 12.89 14.81
N ARG A 83 0.84 12.19 13.92
CA ARG A 83 -0.58 12.43 13.58
C ARG A 83 -1.22 11.19 12.97
N THR A 84 -2.55 11.12 12.99
CA THR A 84 -3.30 10.08 12.25
C THR A 84 -3.19 10.31 10.76
N LYS A 85 -3.06 9.21 10.02
CA LYS A 85 -2.99 9.17 8.55
C LYS A 85 -3.55 7.85 8.03
N PRO A 86 -4.04 7.81 6.79
CA PRO A 86 -4.35 6.55 6.14
C PRO A 86 -3.11 5.64 6.08
N LEU A 87 -3.33 4.32 6.05
CA LEU A 87 -2.28 3.33 5.90
C LEU A 87 -1.48 3.53 4.61
N VAL A 88 -2.17 3.84 3.51
CA VAL A 88 -1.57 4.06 2.20
C VAL A 88 -1.90 5.47 1.70
N SER A 89 -0.87 6.21 1.30
CA SER A 89 -1.04 7.51 0.66
C SER A 89 -1.22 7.35 -0.85
N ILE A 90 -2.47 7.32 -1.31
CA ILE A 90 -2.84 7.18 -2.74
C ILE A 90 -2.09 8.19 -3.61
N LYS A 91 -2.04 9.46 -3.21
CA LYS A 91 -1.31 10.51 -3.93
C LYS A 91 0.17 10.16 -4.17
N LYS A 92 0.85 9.64 -3.14
CA LYS A 92 2.28 9.27 -3.27
C LYS A 92 2.46 7.97 -4.04
N LEU A 93 1.57 7.01 -3.83
CA LEU A 93 1.58 5.74 -4.56
C LEU A 93 1.41 6.01 -6.06
N ASN A 94 0.41 6.80 -6.44
CA ASN A 94 0.18 7.19 -7.82
C ASN A 94 1.34 8.04 -8.41
N ARG A 95 1.94 8.94 -7.62
CA ARG A 95 3.13 9.68 -8.07
C ARG A 95 4.33 8.78 -8.36
N MET A 96 4.48 7.68 -7.62
CA MET A 96 5.63 6.78 -7.75
C MET A 96 5.45 5.72 -8.84
N TYR A 97 4.22 5.23 -9.04
CA TYR A 97 3.94 4.05 -9.87
C TYR A 97 2.96 4.32 -11.01
N GLY A 98 2.21 5.41 -10.91
CA GLY A 98 1.41 5.92 -12.01
C GLY A 98 2.31 6.29 -13.18
N SER A 99 1.86 5.93 -14.37
CA SER A 99 2.46 6.40 -15.60
C SER A 99 2.46 7.93 -15.57
N ARG A 100 3.58 8.58 -15.93
CA ARG A 100 3.54 9.96 -16.42
C ARG A 100 2.70 9.94 -17.69
N SER A 101 1.38 10.03 -17.58
CA SER A 101 0.56 10.45 -18.71
C SER A 101 0.89 11.92 -18.92
N PHE A 102 1.90 12.17 -19.75
CA PHE A 102 1.92 13.39 -20.55
C PHE A 102 0.60 13.38 -21.33
N TRP A 103 -0.22 14.40 -21.07
CA TRP A 103 -1.28 14.78 -22.00
C TRP A 103 -0.66 15.13 -23.34
#